data_AF-A0A970L529-F1
#
_entry.id   AF-A0A970L529-F1
#
_cell.length_a   1.000
_cell.length_b   1.000
_cell.length_c   1.000
_cell.angle_alpha   90.00
_cell.angle_beta   90.00
_cell.angle_gamma   90.00
#
_symmetry.space_group_name_H-M   'P 1'
#
loop_
_entity.id
_entity.type
_entity.pdbx_description
1 polymer ?
#
loop_
_entity_poly.entity_id
_entity_poly.type
_entity_poly.pdbx_seq_one_letter_code
_entity_poly.pdbx_strand_id
1 'polypeptide(L)' 'MECSDFGGVVVAPVPRPGKPRRAGVTMVIDKGLGRAETEDFLTCAGPYVDILKLGFGTALLYSP' A
#
# COMPACT_ATOMS: atom_id res chain seq x y z
N MET A 1 15.90 4.75 -17.12
CA MET A 1 16.62 5.42 -16.04
C MET A 1 17.01 4.33 -15.06
N GLU A 2 18.15 3.70 -15.28
CA GLU A 2 18.68 2.70 -14.33
C GLU A 2 19.11 3.44 -13.06
N CYS A 3 18.63 2.97 -11.91
CA CYS A 3 19.08 3.45 -10.61
C CYS A 3 20.46 2.84 -10.34
N SER A 4 21.52 3.62 -10.56
CA SER A 4 22.92 3.18 -10.47
C SER A 4 23.55 3.33 -9.07
N ASP A 5 22.75 3.51 -8.01
CA ASP A 5 23.28 4.04 -6.74
C ASP A 5 23.72 3.01 -5.67
N PHE A 6 23.60 1.70 -5.92
CA PHE A 6 24.04 0.66 -4.98
C PHE A 6 24.83 -0.46 -5.68
N GLY A 7 26.05 -0.15 -6.13
CA GLY A 7 26.94 -1.07 -6.83
C GLY A 7 27.23 -2.39 -6.08
N GLY A 8 26.36 -3.38 -6.23
CA GLY A 8 26.54 -4.76 -5.75
C GLY A 8 26.16 -5.03 -4.29
N VAL A 9 25.79 -4.02 -3.49
CA VAL A 9 25.39 -4.21 -2.08
C VAL A 9 23.91 -4.57 -1.96
N VAL A 10 23.07 -4.03 -2.84
CA VAL A 10 21.63 -4.26 -2.86
C VAL A 10 21.27 -4.85 -4.21
N VAL A 11 20.85 -6.12 -4.22
CA VAL A 11 20.23 -6.73 -5.40
C VAL A 11 18.89 -6.05 -5.62
N ALA A 12 18.60 -5.67 -6.87
CA ALA A 12 17.32 -5.07 -7.21
C ALA A 12 16.18 -5.98 -6.70
N PRO A 13 15.17 -5.44 -5.98
CA PRO A 13 14.09 -6.25 -5.47
C PRO A 13 13.34 -6.93 -6.63
N VAL A 14 12.73 -8.09 -6.33
CA VAL A 14 11.93 -8.85 -7.30
C VAL A 14 10.97 -7.90 -8.03
N PRO A 15 10.91 -7.95 -9.38
CA PRO A 15 10.06 -7.04 -10.14
C PRO A 15 8.62 -7.16 -9.68
N ARG A 16 8.00 -6.00 -9.44
CA ARG A 16 6.65 -5.94 -8.91
C ARG A 16 5.62 -6.00 -10.05
N PRO A 17 4.66 -6.93 -10.03
CA PRO A 17 3.63 -7.01 -11.06
C PRO A 17 2.69 -5.79 -11.04
N GLY A 18 2.09 -5.49 -12.19
CA GLY A 18 1.03 -4.48 -12.32
C GLY A 18 -0.25 -4.88 -11.59
N LYS A 19 -1.12 -3.91 -11.29
CA LYS A 19 -2.47 -4.19 -10.77
C LYS A 19 -3.38 -4.70 -11.92
N PRO A 20 -4.29 -5.67 -11.67
CA PRO A 20 -4.51 -6.38 -10.41
C PRO A 20 -3.43 -7.45 -10.15
N ARG A 21 -2.87 -7.46 -8.94
CA ARG A 21 -1.75 -8.33 -8.57
C ARG A 21 -2.23 -9.70 -8.13
N ARG A 22 -1.52 -10.75 -8.57
CA ARG A 22 -1.74 -12.14 -8.14
C ARG A 22 -0.64 -12.68 -7.21
N ALA A 23 0.49 -11.99 -7.14
CA ALA A 23 1.64 -12.31 -6.27
C ALA A 23 2.26 -11.00 -5.75
N GLY A 24 2.91 -11.06 -4.59
CA GLY A 24 3.45 -9.85 -3.94
C GLY A 24 2.36 -8.85 -3.52
N VAL A 25 1.21 -9.37 -3.09
CA VAL A 25 0.02 -8.57 -2.72
C VAL A 25 0.29 -7.84 -1.41
N THR A 26 0.02 -6.54 -1.39
CA THR A 26 0.15 -5.71 -0.20
C THR A 26 -1.23 -5.41 0.38
N MET A 27 -1.51 -5.96 1.56
CA MET A 27 -2.69 -5.63 2.35
C MET A 27 -2.31 -4.64 3.45
N VAL A 28 -3.10 -3.57 3.59
CA VAL A 28 -2.97 -2.60 4.68
C VAL A 28 -4.20 -2.71 5.58
N ILE A 29 -3.97 -2.70 6.90
CA ILE A 29 -5.04 -2.68 7.89
C ILE A 29 -5.26 -1.23 8.32
N ASP A 30 -6.44 -0.70 8.00
CA ASP A 30 -6.90 0.58 8.52
C ASP A 30 -7.41 0.38 9.96
N LYS A 31 -6.86 1.15 10.90
CA LYS A 31 -7.17 1.06 12.33
C LYS A 31 -8.13 2.16 12.81
N GLY A 32 -8.63 3.01 11.91
CA GLY A 32 -9.46 4.17 12.25
C GLY A 32 -8.92 5.47 11.65
N LEU A 33 -8.32 5.44 10.47
CA LEU A 33 -7.85 6.64 9.78
C LEU A 33 -9.01 7.60 9.52
N GLY A 34 -8.76 8.88 9.73
CA GLY A 34 -9.69 9.94 9.35
C GLY A 34 -9.84 10.03 7.83
N ARG A 35 -10.89 10.73 7.37
CA ARG A 35 -11.13 10.89 5.92
C ARG A 35 -9.96 11.59 5.20
N ALA A 36 -9.45 12.70 5.74
CA ALA A 36 -8.33 13.42 5.15
C ALA A 36 -7.05 12.58 5.11
N GLU A 37 -6.74 11.87 6.20
CA GLU A 37 -5.58 10.97 6.26
C GLU A 37 -5.70 9.82 5.27
N THR A 38 -6.91 9.31 5.05
CA THR A 38 -7.16 8.27 4.04
C THR A 38 -6.92 8.80 2.63
N GLU A 39 -7.36 10.03 2.34
CA GLU A 39 -7.12 10.69 1.04
C GLU A 39 -5.61 10.92 0.81
N ASP A 40 -4.89 11.42 1.82
CA ASP A 40 -3.44 11.64 1.77
C ASP A 40 -2.68 10.32 1.60
N PHE A 41 -3.10 9.28 2.33
CA PHE A 41 -2.53 7.95 2.25
C PHE A 41 -2.71 7.34 0.86
N LEU A 42 -3.92 7.42 0.29
CA LEU A 42 -4.19 6.88 -1.04
C LEU A 42 -3.46 7.66 -2.14
N THR A 43 -3.30 8.97 -1.97
CA THR A 43 -2.53 9.81 -2.89
C THR A 43 -1.05 9.39 -2.91
N CYS A 44 -0.44 9.18 -1.75
CA CYS A 44 0.98 8.83 -1.66
C CYS A 44 1.26 7.34 -1.94
N ALA A 45 0.45 6.44 -1.35
CA ALA A 45 0.72 5.01 -1.28
C ALA A 45 -0.26 4.15 -2.08
N GLY A 46 -1.34 4.71 -2.62
CA GLY A 46 -2.38 3.97 -3.36
C GLY A 46 -1.87 3.03 -4.46
N PRO A 47 -0.88 3.40 -5.30
CA PRO A 47 -0.30 2.49 -6.30
C PRO A 47 0.34 1.22 -5.70
N TYR A 48 0.71 1.28 -4.42
CA TYR A 48 1.36 0.21 -3.67
C TYR A 48 0.41 -0.65 -2.84
N VAL A 49 -0.81 -0.21 -2.56
CA VAL A 49 -1.80 -1.00 -1.81
C VAL A 49 -2.70 -1.79 -2.75
N ASP A 50 -2.93 -3.07 -2.45
CA ASP A 50 -3.86 -3.91 -3.21
C ASP A 50 -5.18 -4.12 -2.47
N ILE A 51 -5.11 -4.27 -1.15
CA ILE A 51 -6.27 -4.52 -0.28
C ILE A 51 -6.17 -3.59 0.92
N LEU A 52 -7.24 -2.84 1.18
CA LEU A 52 -7.41 -2.10 2.43
C LEU A 52 -8.44 -2.83 3.29
N LYS A 53 -7.99 -3.35 4.44
CA LYS A 53 -8.85 -4.05 5.39
C LYS A 53 -9.18 -3.12 6.55
N LEU A 54 -10.46 -2.85 6.77
CA LEU A 54 -10.88 -2.21 8.01
C LEU A 54 -10.60 -3.15 9.18
N GLY A 55 -9.95 -2.62 10.21
CA GLY A 55 -9.66 -3.31 11.46
C GLY A 55 -10.92 -3.92 12.05
N PHE A 56 -10.73 -4.97 12.86
CA PHE A 56 -11.85 -5.62 13.52
C PHE A 56 -12.68 -4.60 14.33
N GLY A 57 -13.99 -4.55 14.07
CA GLY A 57 -14.93 -3.65 14.75
C GLY A 57 -14.85 -2.18 14.34
N THR A 58 -13.84 -1.74 13.57
CA THR A 58 -13.69 -0.30 13.23
C THR A 58 -14.69 0.17 12.19
N ALA A 59 -15.18 -0.72 11.33
CA ALA A 59 -16.19 -0.40 10.33
C ALA A 59 -17.45 0.25 10.90
N LEU A 60 -17.82 -0.08 12.15
CA LEU A 60 -18.97 0.49 12.86
C LEU A 60 -18.77 1.95 13.30
N LEU A 61 -17.52 2.42 13.32
CA LEU A 61 -17.17 3.79 13.74
C LEU A 61 -17.15 4.79 12.58
N TYR A 62 -17.17 4.31 11.33
CA TYR A 62 -17.27 5.16 10.16
C TYR A 62 -18.72 5.55 9.94
N SER A 63 -18.96 6.81 9.60
CA SER A 63 -20.28 7.26 9.16
C SER A 63 -20.64 6.59 7.83
N PRO A 64 -21.90 6.16 7.64
CA PRO A 64 -22.37 5.56 6.40
C PRO A 64 -22.37 6.53 5.22
#